data_AF-A0AA95L1X4-F1
#
_entry.id   AF-A0AA95L1X4-F1
#
_cell.length_a   1.000
_cell.length_b   1.000
_cell.length_c   1.000
_cell.angle_alpha   90.00
_cell.angle_beta   90.00
_cell.angle_gamma   90.00
#
_symmetry.space_group_name_H-M   'P 1'
#
loop_
_entity.id
_entity.type
_entity.pdbx_description
1 polymer ?
#
loop_
_entity_poly.entity_id
_entity_poly.type
_entity_poly.pdbx_seq_one_letter_code
_entity_poly.pdbx_strand_id
1 'polypeptide(L)'
;MTNEATNVTTGQVRLSYVHLFQPHANQPGQEPKYSTTILIPKTDGATMQRINAAIEAAAQKGVSGVWKGARPPQLKTPVWDGDGVRQNGEPFGPECKGHWVLTASSKQQQAVVDLNMNPIINQTEVYSGMYARVNINFFAYSSNGNRGVGAGLGPVQKLADGEPLGGRISAEQAFGGNGGGVGYAPAPQGYDQNPPQQYGQQPPVAPPAYSPQQGYGQQPPAQPGYGQAPGQYGQPQQGYGQQPAQPPQIDPITGKPLNGGIWGI
;
A
#
# COMPACT_ATOMS: atom_id res chain seq x y z
N MET A 1 23.04 24.60 5.68
CA MET A 1 21.84 23.82 5.29
C MET A 1 21.78 23.84 3.77
N THR A 2 21.76 22.68 3.11
CA THR A 2 21.58 22.60 1.66
C THR A 2 20.11 22.84 1.34
N ASN A 3 19.76 24.09 1.02
CA ASN A 3 18.45 24.46 0.47
C ASN A 3 18.31 23.93 -0.97
N GLU A 4 18.23 22.61 -1.10
CA GLU A 4 17.71 21.94 -2.28
C GLU A 4 16.31 22.46 -2.54
N ALA A 5 16.07 23.08 -3.70
CA ALA A 5 14.75 23.66 -4.04
C ALA A 5 13.60 22.63 -4.06
N THR A 6 13.93 21.34 -4.02
CA THR A 6 12.98 20.22 -3.93
C THR A 6 12.75 19.70 -2.51
N ASN A 7 13.45 20.22 -1.50
CA ASN A 7 13.33 19.78 -0.11
C ASN A 7 12.43 20.72 0.70
N VAL A 8 11.50 20.15 1.46
CA VAL A 8 10.56 20.90 2.31
C VAL A 8 10.48 20.23 3.68
N THR A 9 10.65 21.02 4.74
CA THR A 9 10.19 20.65 6.08
C THR A 9 8.81 21.26 6.32
N THR A 10 7.87 20.44 6.80
CA THR A 10 6.51 20.87 7.10
C THR A 10 6.43 21.73 8.36
N GLY A 11 5.30 22.44 8.53
CA GLY A 11 4.81 22.81 9.85
C GLY A 11 4.39 21.59 10.69
N GLN A 12 3.57 21.82 11.71
CA GLN A 12 2.95 20.73 12.46
C GLN A 12 1.91 20.02 11.58
N VAL A 13 2.08 18.71 11.40
CA VAL A 13 1.24 17.83 10.58
C VAL A 13 0.81 16.62 11.40
N ARG A 14 -0.36 16.04 11.10
CA ARG A 14 -0.80 14.78 11.72
C ARG A 14 -0.35 13.61 10.83
N LEU A 15 0.13 12.53 11.43
CA LEU A 15 0.57 11.34 10.67
C LEU A 15 -0.50 10.26 10.67
N SER A 16 -0.57 9.49 9.58
CA SER A 16 -1.43 8.32 9.41
C SER A 16 -0.68 7.23 8.66
N TYR A 17 -1.06 5.95 8.82
CA TYR A 17 -0.36 4.78 8.26
C TYR A 17 1.17 4.83 8.50
N VAL A 18 1.56 4.98 9.77
CA VAL A 18 2.95 5.19 10.19
C VAL A 18 3.77 3.90 10.13
N HIS A 19 4.73 3.85 9.21
CA HIS A 19 5.67 2.75 9.00
C HIS A 19 7.12 3.26 8.99
N LEU A 20 7.55 3.88 10.11
CA LEU A 20 8.84 4.57 10.22
C LEU A 20 9.97 3.68 10.79
N PHE A 21 9.65 2.63 11.55
CA PHE A 21 10.62 1.69 12.15
C PHE A 21 10.65 0.32 11.48
N GLN A 22 9.59 -0.05 10.77
CA GLN A 22 9.50 -1.28 10.01
C GLN A 22 8.95 -0.96 8.61
N PRO A 23 9.58 -1.44 7.53
CA PRO A 23 9.12 -1.16 6.18
C PRO A 23 7.85 -1.96 5.88
N HIS A 24 6.91 -1.34 5.16
CA HIS A 24 5.62 -1.94 4.82
C HIS A 24 5.40 -1.95 3.30
N ALA A 25 4.74 -2.99 2.79
CA ALA A 25 4.33 -3.09 1.39
C ALA A 25 2.85 -2.75 1.28
N ASN A 26 2.54 -1.56 0.75
CA ASN A 26 1.18 -1.04 0.64
C ASN A 26 0.25 -1.91 -0.24
N GLN A 27 0.81 -2.82 -1.03
CA GLN A 27 0.10 -3.79 -1.87
C GLN A 27 0.89 -5.11 -1.92
N PRO A 28 0.23 -6.28 -2.03
CA PRO A 28 0.90 -7.56 -2.21
C PRO A 28 1.89 -7.53 -3.39
N GLY A 29 3.11 -8.07 -3.16
CA GLY A 29 4.16 -8.13 -4.19
C GLY A 29 4.94 -6.82 -4.43
N GLN A 30 4.64 -5.71 -3.74
CA GLN A 30 5.52 -4.53 -3.78
C GLN A 30 6.69 -4.62 -2.80
N GLU A 31 7.80 -3.98 -3.15
CA GLU A 31 8.96 -3.79 -2.28
C GLU A 31 8.56 -3.02 -1.00
N PRO A 32 8.74 -3.60 0.20
CA PRO A 32 8.45 -2.91 1.45
C PRO A 32 9.28 -1.63 1.61
N LYS A 33 8.65 -0.55 2.09
CA LYS A 33 9.29 0.76 2.30
C LYS A 33 8.91 1.37 3.63
N TYR A 34 9.82 2.16 4.18
CA TYR A 34 9.48 3.07 5.27
C TYR A 34 8.58 4.15 4.69
N SER A 35 7.44 4.41 5.31
CA SER A 35 6.46 5.35 4.78
C SER A 35 5.56 5.93 5.87
N THR A 36 4.92 7.05 5.54
CA THR A 36 3.81 7.60 6.31
C THR A 36 2.94 8.47 5.41
N THR A 37 1.65 8.51 5.71
CA THR A 37 0.70 9.47 5.13
C THR A 37 0.69 10.72 6.02
N ILE A 38 0.93 11.86 5.41
CA ILE A 38 1.08 13.15 6.07
C ILE A 38 -0.18 13.96 5.78
N LEU A 39 -0.85 14.37 6.86
CA LEU A 39 -2.06 15.18 6.83
C LEU A 39 -1.65 16.63 7.17
N ILE A 40 -1.63 17.48 6.14
CA ILE A 40 -1.27 18.90 6.26
C ILE A 40 -2.57 19.71 6.35
N PRO A 41 -2.83 20.43 7.45
CA PRO A 41 -4.05 21.25 7.55
C PRO A 41 -4.14 22.23 6.37
N LYS A 42 -5.32 22.37 5.75
CA LYS A 42 -5.53 23.35 4.66
C LYS A 42 -5.28 24.80 5.09
N THR A 43 -5.27 25.06 6.40
CA THR A 43 -4.88 26.34 7.01
C THR A 43 -3.37 26.62 6.94
N ASP A 44 -2.50 25.61 6.82
CA ASP A 44 -1.06 25.78 6.60
C ASP A 44 -0.73 26.03 5.11
N GLY A 45 -1.22 27.17 4.62
CA GLY A 45 -0.94 27.64 3.26
C GLY A 45 0.55 27.85 3.01
N ALA A 46 1.34 28.16 4.04
CA ALA A 46 2.78 28.38 3.93
C ALA A 46 3.55 27.08 3.60
N THR A 47 3.24 25.97 4.28
CA THR A 47 3.79 24.65 3.92
C THR A 47 3.31 24.22 2.54
N MET A 48 2.03 24.43 2.21
CA MET A 48 1.50 24.03 0.90
C MET A 48 2.14 24.82 -0.26
N GLN A 49 2.41 26.12 -0.08
CA GLN A 49 3.17 26.94 -1.04
C GLN A 49 4.59 26.39 -1.26
N ARG A 50 5.31 26.04 -0.19
CA ARG A 50 6.65 25.42 -0.30
C ARG A 50 6.60 24.08 -1.03
N ILE A 51 5.58 23.25 -0.77
CA ILE A 51 5.37 21.97 -1.46
C ILE A 51 5.11 22.18 -2.95
N ASN A 52 4.23 23.11 -3.33
CA ASN A 52 3.96 23.42 -4.74
C ASN A 52 5.22 23.91 -5.48
N ALA A 53 6.00 24.80 -4.85
CA ALA A 53 7.27 25.25 -5.40
C ALA A 53 8.28 24.11 -5.57
N ALA A 54 8.36 23.20 -4.59
CA ALA A 54 9.25 22.03 -4.64
C ALA A 54 8.82 20.98 -5.67
N ILE A 55 7.50 20.80 -5.87
CA ILE A 55 6.96 19.96 -6.96
C ILE A 55 7.33 20.53 -8.32
N GLU A 56 7.21 21.84 -8.52
CA GLU A 56 7.62 22.47 -9.79
C GLU A 56 9.14 22.44 -10.00
N ALA A 57 9.95 22.66 -8.96
CA ALA A 57 11.40 22.47 -9.04
C ALA A 57 11.77 21.02 -9.38
N ALA A 58 11.06 20.03 -8.81
CA ALA A 58 11.25 18.61 -9.11
C ALA A 58 10.83 18.29 -10.56
N ALA A 59 9.75 18.90 -11.05
CA ALA A 59 9.30 18.75 -12.43
C ALA A 59 10.28 19.38 -13.44
N GLN A 60 10.87 20.54 -13.13
CA GLN A 60 11.94 21.15 -13.94
C GLN A 60 13.17 20.25 -14.01
N LYS A 61 13.67 19.75 -12.87
CA LYS A 61 14.73 18.72 -12.82
C LYS A 61 14.34 17.46 -13.64
N GLY A 62 13.06 17.09 -13.62
CA GLY A 62 12.49 15.99 -14.40
C GLY A 62 12.59 16.18 -15.91
N VAL A 63 12.28 17.38 -16.42
CA VAL A 63 12.40 17.73 -17.83
C VAL A 63 13.85 17.58 -18.31
N SER A 64 14.81 18.16 -17.59
CA SER A 64 16.24 18.05 -17.93
C SER A 64 16.83 16.65 -17.75
N GLY A 65 16.16 15.78 -16.98
CA GLY A 65 16.65 14.44 -16.63
C GLY A 65 15.72 13.32 -17.12
N VAL A 66 14.96 12.73 -16.19
CA VAL A 66 14.21 11.47 -16.39
C VAL A 66 13.13 11.52 -17.48
N TRP A 67 12.72 12.70 -17.95
CA TRP A 67 11.72 12.86 -19.01
C TRP A 67 12.31 13.29 -20.37
N LYS A 68 13.64 13.37 -20.50
CA LYS A 68 14.35 13.60 -21.78
C LYS A 68 13.83 14.81 -22.57
N GLY A 69 13.63 15.94 -21.89
CA GLY A 69 13.10 17.19 -22.46
C GLY A 69 11.58 17.29 -22.57
N ALA A 70 10.82 16.20 -22.37
CA ALA A 70 9.37 16.18 -22.59
C ALA A 70 8.57 16.15 -21.29
N ARG A 71 8.15 17.32 -20.78
CA ARG A 71 7.26 17.43 -19.61
C ARG A 71 5.92 16.70 -19.88
N PRO A 72 5.40 15.89 -18.94
CA PRO A 72 4.07 15.29 -19.08
C PRO A 72 2.98 16.37 -19.21
N PRO A 73 2.00 16.23 -20.12
CA PRO A 73 0.92 17.21 -20.29
C PRO A 73 0.02 17.30 -19.05
N GLN A 74 -0.17 16.17 -18.35
CA GLN A 74 -0.75 16.13 -17.01
C GLN A 74 0.33 15.64 -16.04
N LEU A 75 0.79 16.53 -15.15
CA LEU A 75 1.76 16.16 -14.13
C LEU A 75 1.06 15.41 -12.98
N LYS A 76 1.40 14.14 -12.77
CA LYS A 76 0.96 13.41 -11.57
C LYS A 76 1.71 13.94 -10.35
N THR A 77 0.97 14.47 -9.38
CA THR A 77 1.49 15.01 -8.10
C THR A 77 1.28 14.01 -6.96
N PRO A 78 2.09 14.06 -5.89
CA PRO A 78 1.92 13.17 -4.73
C PRO A 78 0.90 13.70 -3.70
N VAL A 79 0.34 14.89 -3.92
CA VAL A 79 -0.61 15.59 -3.03
C VAL A 79 -2.04 15.39 -3.54
N TRP A 80 -2.95 15.12 -2.61
CA TRP A 80 -4.37 14.87 -2.81
C TRP A 80 -5.20 15.78 -1.90
N ASP A 81 -6.44 16.07 -2.31
CA ASP A 81 -7.42 16.74 -1.46
C ASP A 81 -8.16 15.70 -0.59
N GLY A 82 -7.97 15.75 0.74
CA GLY A 82 -8.63 14.87 1.70
C GLY A 82 -10.14 15.11 1.88
N ASP A 83 -10.66 16.24 1.42
CA ASP A 83 -12.11 16.48 1.36
C ASP A 83 -12.76 15.77 0.17
N GLY A 84 -11.98 15.50 -0.89
CA GLY A 84 -12.42 14.81 -2.11
C GLY A 84 -12.35 13.28 -2.06
N VAL A 85 -12.06 12.70 -3.23
CA VAL A 85 -11.99 11.25 -3.46
C VAL A 85 -10.59 10.82 -3.91
N ARG A 86 -10.26 9.56 -3.60
CA ARG A 86 -9.09 8.83 -4.09
C ARG A 86 -9.24 8.52 -5.58
N GLN A 87 -8.16 8.05 -6.22
CA GLN A 87 -8.16 7.71 -7.66
C GLN A 87 -9.19 6.62 -8.06
N ASN A 88 -9.60 5.77 -7.13
CA ASN A 88 -10.64 4.75 -7.32
C ASN A 88 -12.07 5.26 -7.09
N GLY A 89 -12.26 6.56 -6.82
CA GLY A 89 -13.57 7.18 -6.55
C GLY A 89 -14.06 7.08 -5.11
N GLU A 90 -13.35 6.36 -4.22
CA GLU A 90 -13.71 6.27 -2.81
C GLU A 90 -13.35 7.58 -2.07
N PRO A 91 -14.18 8.05 -1.13
CA PRO A 91 -13.82 9.20 -0.29
C PRO A 91 -12.60 8.88 0.58
N PHE A 92 -11.81 9.90 0.91
CA PHE A 92 -10.84 9.77 1.99
C PHE A 92 -11.52 9.61 3.36
N GLY A 93 -10.82 9.01 4.31
CA GLY A 93 -11.32 8.77 5.67
C GLY A 93 -11.59 10.07 6.43
N PRO A 94 -12.36 10.02 7.53
CA PRO A 94 -12.73 11.21 8.30
C PRO A 94 -11.51 11.99 8.81
N GLU A 95 -10.39 11.30 9.09
CA GLU A 95 -9.12 11.90 9.52
C GLU A 95 -8.48 12.82 8.47
N CYS A 96 -8.83 12.65 7.19
CA CYS A 96 -8.30 13.43 6.08
C CYS A 96 -9.09 14.73 5.81
N LYS A 97 -10.27 14.93 6.41
CA LYS A 97 -11.11 16.11 6.15
C LYS A 97 -10.43 17.41 6.60
N GLY A 98 -10.53 18.46 5.81
CA GLY A 98 -9.83 19.73 6.00
C GLY A 98 -8.30 19.67 5.81
N HIS A 99 -7.75 18.57 5.27
CA HIS A 99 -6.31 18.38 5.08
C HIS A 99 -5.93 18.14 3.60
N TRP A 100 -4.73 18.57 3.23
CA TRP A 100 -3.99 18.02 2.10
C TRP A 100 -3.33 16.71 2.53
N VAL A 101 -3.45 15.68 1.70
CA VAL A 101 -2.98 14.32 1.99
C VAL A 101 -1.83 13.99 1.04
N LEU A 102 -0.68 13.57 1.57
CA LEU A 102 0.41 13.04 0.74
C LEU A 102 1.05 11.82 1.41
N THR A 103 1.54 10.86 0.64
CA THR A 103 2.29 9.72 1.17
C THR A 103 3.76 9.85 0.78
N ALA A 104 4.63 9.96 1.78
CA ALA A 104 6.08 9.98 1.58
C ALA A 104 6.66 8.59 1.87
N SER A 105 7.68 8.17 1.10
CA SER A 105 8.34 6.87 1.33
C SER A 105 9.86 6.90 1.09
N SER A 106 10.57 5.97 1.74
CA SER A 106 12.00 5.74 1.55
C SER A 106 12.32 4.24 1.62
N LYS A 107 13.36 3.81 0.89
CA LYS A 107 13.90 2.44 1.01
C LYS A 107 14.74 2.24 2.28
N GLN A 108 15.31 3.32 2.80
CA GLN A 108 16.17 3.32 3.99
C GLN A 108 15.41 3.91 5.17
N GLN A 109 15.66 3.39 6.37
CA GLN A 109 15.10 3.96 7.58
C GLN A 109 15.59 5.41 7.72
N GLN A 110 14.69 6.32 8.08
CA GLN A 110 15.02 7.72 8.32
C GLN A 110 15.14 7.98 9.82
N ALA A 111 15.88 9.01 10.19
CA ALA A 111 15.98 9.42 11.59
C ALA A 111 14.59 9.88 12.10
N VAL A 112 14.17 9.34 13.24
CA VAL A 112 12.98 9.78 13.97
C VAL A 112 13.45 10.34 15.30
N VAL A 113 13.13 11.60 15.59
CA VAL A 113 13.65 12.34 16.75
C VAL A 113 12.56 13.01 17.59
N ASP A 114 12.89 13.30 18.85
CA ASP A 114 12.04 14.06 19.77
C ASP A 114 12.16 15.59 19.55
N LEU A 115 11.50 16.37 20.43
CA LEU A 115 11.59 17.83 20.45
C LEU A 115 13.02 18.35 20.69
N ASN A 116 13.86 17.58 21.37
CA ASN A 116 15.25 17.90 21.73
C ASN A 116 16.28 17.38 20.69
N MET A 117 15.81 16.81 19.57
CA MET A 117 16.63 16.16 18.53
C MET A 117 17.31 14.85 18.95
N ASN A 118 16.89 14.22 20.06
CA ASN A 118 17.34 12.87 20.43
C ASN A 118 16.63 11.82 19.55
N PRO A 119 17.33 10.74 19.12
CA PRO A 119 16.68 9.62 18.43
C PRO A 119 15.63 8.93 19.31
N ILE A 120 14.40 8.79 18.79
CA ILE A 120 13.36 8.00 19.46
C ILE A 120 13.61 6.52 19.15
N ILE A 121 13.99 5.76 20.18
CA ILE A 121 14.24 4.32 20.09
C ILE A 121 12.95 3.53 20.40
N ASN A 122 12.10 4.07 21.28
CA ASN A 122 10.86 3.44 21.70
C ASN A 122 9.77 3.59 20.63
N GLN A 123 9.46 2.51 19.93
CA GLN A 123 8.51 2.50 18.82
C GLN A 123 7.07 2.77 19.26
N THR A 124 6.72 2.63 20.55
CA THR A 124 5.35 2.92 21.03
C THR A 124 5.03 4.41 21.07
N GLU A 125 6.05 5.27 21.13
CA GLU A 125 5.88 6.73 21.09
C GLU A 125 5.52 7.25 19.69
N VAL A 126 5.65 6.41 18.65
CA VAL A 126 5.52 6.81 17.24
C VAL A 126 4.44 5.98 16.56
N TYR A 127 3.26 6.58 16.45
CA TYR A 127 2.03 5.91 16.00
C TYR A 127 1.22 6.81 15.07
N SER A 128 0.40 6.18 14.22
CA SER A 128 -0.62 6.88 13.43
C SER A 128 -1.54 7.66 14.36
N GLY A 129 -1.70 8.96 14.13
CA GLY A 129 -2.47 9.88 14.97
C GLY A 129 -1.64 10.97 15.64
N MET A 130 -0.33 10.74 15.85
CA MET A 130 0.56 11.72 16.46
C MET A 130 0.82 12.94 15.57
N TYR A 131 1.32 14.02 16.17
CA TYR A 131 1.75 15.24 15.49
C TYR A 131 3.26 15.32 15.35
N ALA A 132 3.73 15.75 14.17
CA ALA A 132 5.13 15.76 13.80
C ALA A 132 5.50 16.96 12.92
N ARG A 133 6.80 17.12 12.65
CA ARG A 133 7.32 17.73 11.42
C ARG A 133 7.95 16.64 10.58
N VAL A 134 7.79 16.71 9.26
CA VAL A 134 8.41 15.76 8.33
C VAL A 134 9.26 16.53 7.33
N ASN A 135 10.47 16.06 7.09
CA ASN A 135 11.27 16.46 5.94
C ASN A 135 10.89 15.60 4.73
N ILE A 136 10.62 16.26 3.60
CA ILE A 136 10.16 15.64 2.36
C ILE A 136 11.05 16.15 1.22
N ASN A 137 11.57 15.25 0.39
CA ASN A 137 12.24 15.63 -0.86
C ASN A 137 11.41 15.20 -2.06
N PHE A 138 11.03 16.16 -2.91
CA PHE A 138 10.25 15.91 -4.11
C PHE A 138 11.16 15.54 -5.28
N PHE A 139 10.80 14.51 -6.05
CA PHE A 139 11.62 14.04 -7.17
C PHE A 139 10.76 13.63 -8.36
N ALA A 140 11.21 13.95 -9.58
CA ALA A 140 10.58 13.43 -10.78
C ALA A 140 10.89 11.93 -10.96
N TYR A 141 9.89 11.16 -11.38
CA TYR A 141 10.04 9.76 -11.74
C TYR A 141 9.53 9.49 -13.17
N SER A 142 10.05 8.42 -13.76
CA SER A 142 9.53 7.80 -14.98
C SER A 142 9.60 6.28 -14.80
N SER A 143 8.46 5.62 -14.60
CA SER A 143 8.38 4.19 -14.26
C SER A 143 7.13 3.57 -14.87
N ASN A 144 7.27 2.43 -15.55
CA ASN A 144 6.16 1.68 -16.17
C ASN A 144 5.23 2.58 -16.99
N GLY A 145 5.80 3.42 -17.87
CA GLY A 145 5.09 4.41 -18.68
C GLY A 145 4.55 5.64 -17.93
N ASN A 146 4.45 5.59 -16.61
CA ASN A 146 3.97 6.69 -15.77
C ASN A 146 5.09 7.69 -15.47
N ARG A 147 4.77 8.98 -15.58
CA ARG A 147 5.65 10.11 -15.26
C ARG A 147 4.95 11.04 -14.26
N GLY A 148 5.70 11.56 -13.30
CA GLY A 148 5.15 12.41 -12.24
C GLY A 148 6.20 12.81 -11.21
N VAL A 149 5.77 13.50 -10.16
CA VAL A 149 6.59 13.81 -8.99
C VAL A 149 6.19 12.90 -7.83
N GLY A 150 7.19 12.28 -7.20
CA GLY A 150 7.05 11.50 -5.96
C GLY A 150 7.53 12.29 -4.74
N ALA A 151 7.12 11.83 -3.55
CA ALA A 151 7.56 12.36 -2.26
C ALA A 151 8.49 11.36 -1.56
N GLY A 152 9.77 11.73 -1.43
CA GLY A 152 10.76 10.99 -0.67
C GLY A 152 10.67 11.34 0.81
N LEU A 153 10.55 10.33 1.67
CA LEU A 153 10.56 10.49 3.12
C LEU A 153 11.99 10.79 3.60
N GLY A 154 12.17 11.92 4.29
CA GLY A 154 13.36 12.27 5.06
C GLY A 154 13.13 12.11 6.57
N PRO A 155 13.96 12.75 7.42
CA PRO A 155 13.80 12.72 8.87
C PRO A 155 12.45 13.23 9.38
N VAL A 156 12.02 12.67 10.51
CA VAL A 156 10.75 13.00 11.18
C VAL A 156 11.03 13.47 12.61
N GLN A 157 10.47 14.59 13.02
CA GLN A 157 10.49 15.06 14.41
C GLN A 157 9.10 14.91 15.03
N LYS A 158 8.95 14.11 16.09
CA LYS A 158 7.72 14.09 16.90
C LYS A 158 7.58 15.44 17.61
N LEU A 159 6.38 16.02 17.57
CA LEU A 159 6.05 17.27 18.25
C LEU A 159 5.13 17.06 19.45
N ALA A 160 4.07 16.26 19.27
CA ALA A 160 3.07 16.03 20.30
C ALA A 160 2.33 14.71 20.05
N ASP A 161 1.76 14.18 21.12
CA ASP A 161 0.81 13.08 21.06
C ASP A 161 -0.56 13.54 20.50
N GLY A 162 -1.34 12.59 20.00
CA GLY A 162 -2.66 12.82 19.43
C GLY A 162 -3.53 11.57 19.58
N GLU A 163 -4.80 11.66 19.23
CA GLU A 163 -5.70 10.50 19.25
C GLU A 163 -5.19 9.41 18.26
N PRO A 164 -5.05 8.13 18.67
CA PRO A 164 -4.46 7.10 17.81
C PRO A 164 -5.36 6.71 16.62
N LEU A 165 -4.89 6.98 15.41
CA LEU A 165 -5.55 6.63 14.15
C LEU A 165 -5.21 5.18 13.75
N GLY A 166 -5.93 4.20 14.30
CA GLY A 166 -5.78 2.81 13.90
C GLY A 166 -6.95 1.92 14.34
N GLY A 167 -7.20 0.84 13.60
CA GLY A 167 -8.26 -0.14 13.88
C GLY A 167 -8.00 -1.04 15.10
N ARG A 168 -7.35 -0.52 16.14
CA ARG A 168 -7.21 -1.18 17.43
C ARG A 168 -8.26 -0.59 18.36
N ILE A 169 -9.18 -1.42 18.82
CA ILE A 169 -9.97 -1.10 20.00
C ILE A 169 -9.00 -0.79 21.15
N SER A 170 -9.22 0.32 21.85
CA SER A 170 -8.51 0.62 23.10
C SER A 170 -8.79 -0.48 24.14
N ALA A 171 -7.94 -0.61 25.17
CA ALA A 171 -8.19 -1.58 26.24
C ALA A 171 -9.51 -1.27 26.96
N GLU A 172 -9.87 0.01 27.00
CA GLU A 172 -11.13 0.55 27.53
C GLU A 172 -12.32 0.16 26.63
N GLN A 173 -12.17 0.15 25.30
CA GLN A 173 -13.21 -0.36 24.39
C GLN A 173 -13.29 -1.90 24.36
N ALA A 174 -12.20 -2.60 24.66
CA ALA A 174 -12.12 -4.06 24.66
C ALA A 174 -12.58 -4.70 25.99
N PHE A 175 -12.30 -4.04 27.12
CA PHE A 175 -12.42 -4.58 28.48
C PHE A 175 -13.03 -3.59 29.47
N GLY A 176 -13.40 -2.37 29.06
CA GLY A 176 -14.01 -1.35 29.93
C GLY A 176 -15.43 -1.73 30.32
N GLY A 177 -15.55 -2.49 31.40
CA GLY A 177 -16.83 -2.86 31.97
C GLY A 177 -17.56 -1.67 32.59
N ASN A 178 -18.50 -1.08 31.86
CA ASN A 178 -19.70 -0.51 32.49
C ASN A 178 -20.92 -0.66 31.58
N GLY A 179 -22.06 -1.03 32.17
CA GLY A 179 -23.17 -1.74 31.50
C GLY A 179 -23.77 -1.09 30.25
N GLY A 180 -23.80 -1.85 29.15
CA GLY A 180 -24.39 -1.48 27.86
C GLY A 180 -24.74 -2.72 27.02
N GLY A 181 -25.70 -3.51 27.51
CA GLY A 181 -25.85 -4.93 27.18
C GLY A 181 -25.97 -5.34 25.70
N VAL A 182 -25.25 -6.41 25.36
CA VAL A 182 -25.77 -7.50 24.52
C VAL A 182 -25.92 -8.74 25.42
N GLY A 183 -27.14 -9.27 25.51
CA GLY A 183 -27.46 -10.30 26.48
C GLY A 183 -26.94 -11.68 26.09
N TYR A 184 -26.05 -12.25 26.91
CA TYR A 184 -26.00 -13.69 27.11
C TYR A 184 -26.83 -14.02 28.34
N ALA A 185 -27.91 -14.77 28.16
CA ALA A 185 -28.81 -15.12 29.26
C ALA A 185 -28.11 -16.12 30.22
N PRO A 186 -28.02 -15.82 31.54
CA PRO A 186 -27.55 -16.81 32.51
C PRO A 186 -28.61 -17.90 32.69
N ALA A 187 -28.17 -19.15 32.79
CA ALA A 187 -29.05 -20.26 33.16
C ALA A 187 -29.55 -20.07 34.61
N PRO A 188 -30.85 -20.29 34.91
CA PRO A 188 -31.38 -20.05 36.24
C PRO A 188 -30.94 -21.13 37.23
N GLN A 189 -30.16 -20.74 38.24
CA GLN A 189 -29.91 -21.55 39.44
C GLN A 189 -31.08 -21.41 40.42
N GLY A 190 -31.99 -22.37 40.42
CA GLY A 190 -32.89 -22.62 41.55
C GLY A 190 -32.19 -23.54 42.55
N TYR A 191 -31.97 -23.05 43.77
CA TYR A 191 -31.46 -23.85 44.88
C TYR A 191 -32.62 -24.27 45.78
N ASP A 192 -32.74 -25.58 46.03
CA ASP A 192 -33.50 -26.08 47.17
C ASP A 192 -32.67 -27.17 47.86
N GLN A 193 -32.81 -27.26 49.19
CA GLN A 193 -31.85 -27.94 50.06
C GLN A 193 -32.22 -29.41 50.29
N ASN A 194 -31.22 -30.29 50.33
CA ASN A 194 -31.35 -31.60 50.96
C ASN A 194 -30.00 -32.03 51.58
N PRO A 195 -29.99 -32.71 52.75
CA PRO A 195 -28.78 -32.89 53.55
C PRO A 195 -27.89 -34.05 53.05
N PRO A 196 -26.60 -34.08 53.44
CA PRO A 196 -25.63 -35.04 52.91
C PRO A 196 -25.78 -36.44 53.51
N GLN A 197 -25.68 -37.47 52.67
CA GLN A 197 -25.42 -38.85 53.10
C GLN A 197 -24.06 -39.37 52.61
N GLN A 198 -23.58 -40.41 53.30
CA GLN A 198 -22.20 -40.87 53.37
C GLN A 198 -21.76 -41.83 52.26
N TYR A 199 -20.46 -41.75 51.94
CA TYR A 199 -19.53 -42.81 51.51
C TYR A 199 -19.86 -43.74 50.31
N GLY A 200 -18.89 -43.81 49.39
CA GLY A 200 -18.74 -44.94 48.45
C GLY A 200 -17.59 -44.71 47.46
N GLN A 201 -16.46 -45.41 47.64
CA GLN A 201 -15.35 -45.36 46.66
C GLN A 201 -15.67 -46.21 45.43
N GLN A 202 -15.21 -45.79 44.24
CA GLN A 202 -15.17 -46.63 43.04
C GLN A 202 -13.78 -46.58 42.37
N PRO A 203 -13.29 -47.72 41.81
CA PRO A 203 -11.90 -47.88 41.37
C PRO A 203 -11.62 -47.30 39.96
N PRO A 204 -10.34 -47.12 39.58
CA PRO A 204 -9.97 -46.55 38.28
C PRO A 204 -10.25 -47.50 37.11
N VAL A 205 -10.78 -46.95 36.01
CA VAL A 205 -10.98 -47.65 34.74
C VAL A 205 -9.73 -47.63 33.86
N ALA A 206 -9.40 -48.77 33.25
CA ALA A 206 -8.23 -48.95 32.39
C ALA A 206 -8.50 -48.52 30.92
N PRO A 207 -7.46 -48.11 30.17
CA PRO A 207 -7.61 -47.75 28.76
C PRO A 207 -7.73 -48.99 27.84
N PRO A 208 -8.52 -48.94 26.76
CA PRO A 208 -8.67 -50.05 25.82
C PRO A 208 -7.46 -50.22 24.88
N ALA A 209 -7.19 -51.47 24.49
CA ALA A 209 -6.03 -51.89 23.71
C ALA A 209 -6.22 -51.80 22.19
N TYR A 210 -5.10 -51.81 21.47
CA TYR A 210 -4.99 -51.70 20.00
C TYR A 210 -4.84 -53.09 19.35
N SER A 211 -5.55 -53.38 18.25
CA SER A 211 -5.24 -54.50 17.34
C SER A 211 -5.92 -54.33 15.95
N PRO A 212 -5.44 -54.95 14.85
CA PRO A 212 -5.50 -54.29 13.53
C PRO A 212 -6.33 -54.96 12.41
N GLN A 213 -7.00 -54.09 11.64
CA GLN A 213 -7.07 -54.00 10.17
C GLN A 213 -7.27 -55.26 9.28
N GLN A 214 -8.53 -55.44 8.84
CA GLN A 214 -8.99 -55.66 7.45
C GLN A 214 -10.40 -55.02 7.30
N GLY A 215 -10.98 -54.72 6.12
CA GLY A 215 -10.56 -54.85 4.72
C GLY A 215 -11.65 -54.34 3.74
N TYR A 216 -11.49 -54.56 2.44
CA TYR A 216 -12.47 -54.38 1.33
C TYR A 216 -13.23 -53.05 1.15
N GLY A 217 -12.78 -52.28 0.14
CA GLY A 217 -13.65 -51.83 -0.96
C GLY A 217 -14.45 -50.52 -0.83
N GLN A 218 -14.08 -49.50 -1.60
CA GLN A 218 -14.89 -48.92 -2.70
C GLN A 218 -14.10 -47.79 -3.39
N GLN A 219 -14.47 -47.48 -4.63
CA GLN A 219 -13.64 -46.75 -5.62
C GLN A 219 -14.10 -45.29 -5.82
N PRO A 220 -13.20 -44.29 -5.86
CA PRO A 220 -13.53 -42.94 -6.36
C PRO A 220 -13.32 -42.83 -7.89
N PRO A 221 -14.09 -41.98 -8.61
CA PRO A 221 -14.09 -41.91 -10.07
C PRO A 221 -12.89 -41.15 -10.67
N ALA A 222 -12.63 -41.41 -11.95
CA ALA A 222 -11.41 -41.02 -12.66
C ALA A 222 -11.30 -39.53 -13.02
N GLN A 223 -10.07 -39.02 -13.04
CA GLN A 223 -9.68 -37.85 -13.83
C GLN A 223 -8.94 -38.29 -15.10
N PRO A 224 -9.21 -37.71 -16.28
CA PRO A 224 -8.39 -37.92 -17.48
C PRO A 224 -7.07 -37.15 -17.34
N GLY A 225 -5.95 -37.88 -17.35
CA GLY A 225 -4.61 -37.30 -17.37
C GLY A 225 -3.86 -37.67 -18.65
N TYR A 226 -3.17 -36.68 -19.24
CA TYR A 226 -2.07 -36.84 -20.19
C TYR A 226 -1.11 -35.67 -19.93
N GLY A 227 0.21 -35.80 -19.84
CA GLY A 227 1.08 -36.96 -20.06
C GLY A 227 2.41 -36.43 -20.61
N GLN A 228 3.43 -36.24 -19.76
CA GLN A 228 4.77 -35.85 -20.20
C GLN A 228 5.63 -37.07 -20.52
N ALA A 229 6.37 -37.04 -21.63
CA ALA A 229 7.69 -37.66 -21.81
C ALA A 229 8.28 -37.24 -23.19
N PRO A 230 9.61 -37.37 -23.42
CA PRO A 230 10.36 -36.31 -24.12
C PRO A 230 10.95 -36.72 -25.48
N GLY A 231 11.38 -35.73 -26.27
CA GLY A 231 12.10 -36.02 -27.52
C GLY A 231 12.68 -34.83 -28.30
N GLN A 232 14.01 -34.76 -28.29
CA GLN A 232 14.89 -34.48 -29.44
C GLN A 232 15.10 -33.04 -29.97
N TYR A 233 16.38 -32.75 -30.22
CA TYR A 233 16.89 -31.48 -30.74
C TYR A 233 16.79 -31.44 -32.27
N GLY A 234 16.36 -30.32 -32.83
CA GLY A 234 16.38 -30.06 -34.27
C GLY A 234 16.27 -28.57 -34.60
N GLN A 235 17.23 -28.06 -35.35
CA GLN A 235 17.20 -26.79 -36.09
C GLN A 235 17.67 -27.08 -37.53
N PRO A 236 17.47 -26.18 -38.51
CA PRO A 236 16.51 -25.07 -38.57
C PRO A 236 15.66 -25.10 -39.88
N GLN A 237 14.57 -24.33 -39.96
CA GLN A 237 14.11 -23.86 -41.29
C GLN A 237 13.40 -22.50 -41.25
N GLN A 238 13.60 -21.74 -42.33
CA GLN A 238 13.20 -20.35 -42.48
C GLN A 238 11.70 -20.22 -42.80
N GLY A 239 11.04 -19.20 -42.26
CA GLY A 239 9.66 -18.82 -42.60
C GLY A 239 9.46 -17.33 -42.49
N TYR A 240 9.32 -16.64 -43.62
CA TYR A 240 9.10 -15.19 -43.67
C TYR A 240 7.63 -14.86 -43.35
N GLY A 241 7.40 -14.05 -42.31
CA GLY A 241 6.07 -13.65 -41.81
C GLY A 241 5.83 -12.14 -41.84
N GLN A 242 5.49 -11.64 -43.03
CA GLN A 242 4.87 -10.35 -43.41
C GLN A 242 4.85 -9.15 -42.42
N GLN A 243 5.37 -8.01 -42.90
CA GLN A 243 5.04 -6.68 -42.36
C GLN A 243 3.60 -6.27 -42.69
N PRO A 244 2.92 -5.48 -41.83
CA PRO A 244 1.63 -4.89 -42.15
C PRO A 244 1.74 -3.85 -43.27
N ALA A 245 0.82 -3.90 -44.23
CA ALA A 245 0.81 -3.03 -45.40
C ALA A 245 0.56 -1.55 -45.05
N GLN A 246 1.27 -0.65 -45.72
CA GLN A 246 0.99 0.79 -45.67
C GLN A 246 -0.27 1.13 -46.50
N PRO A 247 -1.09 2.11 -46.08
CA PRO A 247 -2.23 2.57 -46.86
C PRO A 247 -1.75 3.29 -48.14
N PRO A 248 -2.49 3.17 -49.26
CA PRO A 248 -2.09 3.75 -50.54
C PRO A 248 -2.12 5.29 -50.51
N GLN A 249 -1.08 5.93 -51.06
CA GLN A 249 -1.08 7.37 -51.28
C GLN A 249 -2.01 7.76 -52.44
N ILE A 250 -2.84 8.77 -52.18
CA ILE A 250 -3.77 9.36 -53.15
C ILE A 250 -3.23 10.74 -53.53
N ASP A 251 -3.24 11.06 -54.81
CA ASP A 251 -2.88 12.40 -55.30
C ASP A 251 -3.93 13.44 -54.85
N PRO A 252 -3.54 14.51 -54.11
CA PRO A 252 -4.48 15.45 -53.50
C PRO A 252 -5.15 16.41 -54.50
N ILE A 253 -4.76 16.41 -55.78
CA ILE A 253 -5.33 17.27 -56.83
C ILE A 253 -6.28 16.47 -57.73
N THR A 254 -6.00 15.19 -57.96
CA THR A 254 -6.73 14.36 -58.94
C THR A 254 -7.52 13.20 -58.35
N GLY A 255 -7.36 12.88 -57.06
CA GLY A 255 -8.18 11.90 -56.34
C GLY A 255 -8.04 10.44 -56.80
N LYS A 256 -7.01 10.14 -57.62
CA LYS A 256 -6.74 8.79 -58.14
C LYS A 256 -5.60 8.11 -57.36
N PRO A 257 -5.62 6.78 -57.21
CA PRO A 257 -4.53 6.05 -56.58
C PRO A 257 -3.28 6.05 -57.49
N LEU A 258 -2.13 6.38 -56.91
CA LEU A 258 -0.84 6.28 -57.58
C LEU A 258 -0.38 4.81 -57.56
N ASN A 259 -0.71 4.05 -58.62
CA ASN A 259 -0.21 2.68 -58.79
C ASN A 259 0.18 2.43 -60.25
N GLY A 260 1.47 2.25 -60.49
CA GLY A 260 2.05 2.12 -61.84
C GLY A 260 3.56 1.99 -61.77
N GLY A 261 4.05 0.76 -61.53
CA GLY A 261 5.48 0.47 -61.56
C GLY A 261 6.03 0.42 -62.99
N ILE A 262 7.27 0.84 -63.18
CA ILE A 262 8.06 0.62 -64.40
C ILE A 262 9.20 -0.34 -64.06
N TRP A 263 9.26 -1.45 -64.79
CA TRP A 263 10.33 -2.45 -64.71
C TRP A 263 11.49 -2.08 -65.64
N GLY A 264 12.72 -2.40 -65.20
CA GLY A 264 13.91 -2.55 -66.05
C GLY A 264 14.80 -1.32 -66.20
N ILE A 265 16.03 -1.39 -65.68
CA ILE A 265 17.20 -1.95 -66.38
C ILE A 265 18.07 -2.69 -65.33
#